data_AF-A0A6J8CNP6-F1
#
_entry.id   AF-A0A6J8CNP6-F1
#
_cell.length_a   1.000
_cell.length_b   1.000
_cell.length_c   1.000
_cell.angle_alpha   90.00
_cell.angle_beta   90.00
_cell.angle_gamma   90.00
#
_symmetry.space_group_name_H-M   'P 1'
#
loop_
_entity.id
_entity.type
_entity.pdbx_description
1 polymer ?
#
loop_
_entity_poly.entity_id
_entity_poly.type
_entity_poly.pdbx_seq_one_letter_code
_entity_poly.pdbx_strand_id
1 'polypeptide(L)'
;MPGESGVCAENTAKKYNISREEQDEYAIRSYKLSQQAAASGLFGKEITSVEITRKKGDPVVITEDEEYKKVNFDKFKTLRTVFQKDGTVTAANASTLNDGAAALVLMTASAAKRLNVTPLAKIIAFADAAIAPIDFPTAPAYAVPKDILRVNGGAVSIGHPIGMSGARITGHMVHNLLPGKFGMAAICNGGVELQPS
;
A
#
# COMPACT_ATOMS: atom_id res chain seq x y z
N MET A 1 0.33 15.19 -11.29
CA MET A 1 -1.00 15.58 -10.78
C MET A 1 -1.26 15.07 -9.34
N PRO A 2 -0.41 15.33 -8.31
CA PRO A 2 -0.69 14.86 -6.94
C PRO A 2 -1.94 15.51 -6.30
N GLY A 3 -2.28 16.74 -6.70
CA GLY A 3 -3.44 17.47 -6.19
C GLY A 3 -4.79 16.88 -6.61
N GLU A 4 -4.87 16.25 -7.78
CA GLU A 4 -6.13 15.71 -8.32
C GLU A 4 -6.57 14.44 -7.56
N SER A 5 -5.63 13.55 -7.23
CA SER A 5 -5.95 12.33 -6.47
C SER A 5 -6.49 12.63 -5.06
N GLY A 6 -5.97 13.67 -4.40
CA GLY A 6 -6.47 14.14 -3.12
C GLY A 6 -7.89 14.70 -3.20
N VAL A 7 -8.23 15.39 -4.29
CA VAL A 7 -9.60 15.88 -4.54
C VAL A 7 -10.57 14.72 -4.80
N CYS A 8 -10.16 13.67 -5.52
CA CYS A 8 -10.98 12.46 -5.68
C CYS A 8 -11.24 11.75 -4.35
N ALA A 9 -10.25 11.76 -3.44
CA ALA A 9 -10.41 11.20 -2.09
C ALA A 9 -11.47 11.98 -1.29
N GLU A 10 -11.45 13.32 -1.34
CA GLU A 10 -12.49 14.15 -0.72
C GLU A 10 -13.88 13.88 -1.31
N ASN A 11 -13.97 13.75 -2.64
CA ASN A 11 -15.23 13.38 -3.31
C ASN A 11 -15.75 12.03 -2.82
N THR A 12 -14.87 11.03 -2.70
CA THR A 12 -15.21 9.70 -2.20
C THR A 12 -15.68 9.77 -0.74
N ALA A 13 -14.93 10.46 0.13
CA ALA A 13 -15.29 10.61 1.54
C ALA A 13 -16.69 11.23 1.69
N LYS A 14 -16.98 12.29 0.93
CA LYS A 14 -18.30 12.93 0.90
C LYS A 14 -19.39 12.00 0.36
N LYS A 15 -19.14 11.31 -0.75
CA LYS A 15 -20.12 10.41 -1.42
C LYS A 15 -20.54 9.25 -0.52
N TYR A 16 -19.63 8.73 0.30
CA TYR A 16 -19.88 7.58 1.18
C TYR A 16 -20.03 7.96 2.66
N ASN A 17 -20.11 9.27 2.98
CA ASN A 17 -20.23 9.80 4.34
C ASN A 17 -19.13 9.30 5.30
N ILE A 18 -17.89 9.20 4.81
CA ILE A 18 -16.73 8.82 5.62
C ILE A 18 -16.22 10.06 6.34
N SER A 19 -16.38 10.08 7.65
CA SER A 19 -15.99 11.19 8.51
C SER A 19 -14.47 11.35 8.59
N ARG A 20 -14.03 12.53 9.06
CA ARG A 20 -12.62 12.80 9.38
C ARG A 20 -12.13 11.84 10.46
N GLU A 21 -12.95 11.60 11.46
CA GLU A 21 -12.65 10.74 12.60
C GLU A 21 -12.38 9.30 12.14
N GLU A 22 -13.21 8.75 11.25
CA GLU A 22 -13.01 7.41 10.67
C GLU A 22 -11.70 7.32 9.87
N GLN A 23 -11.35 8.36 9.10
CA GLN A 23 -10.10 8.39 8.34
C GLN A 23 -8.88 8.43 9.27
N ASP A 24 -8.94 9.26 10.31
CA ASP A 24 -7.88 9.36 11.31
C ASP A 24 -7.73 8.06 12.11
N GLU A 25 -8.83 7.44 12.55
CA GLU A 25 -8.83 6.15 13.24
C GLU A 25 -8.23 5.03 12.37
N TYR A 26 -8.60 5.00 11.08
CA TYR A 26 -8.03 4.05 10.13
C TYR A 26 -6.51 4.24 9.97
N ALA A 27 -6.06 5.49 9.82
CA ALA A 27 -4.65 5.81 9.69
C ALA A 27 -3.85 5.47 10.95
N ILE A 28 -4.36 5.81 12.14
CA ILE A 28 -3.78 5.45 13.43
C ILE A 28 -3.65 3.93 13.55
N ARG A 29 -4.70 3.17 13.19
CA ARG A 29 -4.65 1.71 13.15
C ARG A 29 -3.56 1.21 12.21
N SER A 30 -3.42 1.81 11.01
CA SER A 30 -2.38 1.45 10.05
C SER A 30 -0.98 1.60 10.66
N TYR A 31 -0.68 2.74 11.30
CA TYR A 31 0.60 2.98 11.97
C TYR A 31 0.87 1.95 13.07
N LYS A 32 -0.12 1.68 13.93
CA LYS A 32 0.02 0.69 15.02
C LYS A 32 0.32 -0.71 14.48
N LEU A 33 -0.37 -1.14 13.42
CA LEU A 33 -0.13 -2.45 12.80
C LEU A 33 1.25 -2.54 12.15
N SER A 34 1.70 -1.48 11.46
CA SER A 34 3.06 -1.44 10.89
C SER A 34 4.14 -1.46 11.96
N GLN A 35 3.95 -0.72 13.06
CA GLN A 35 4.86 -0.75 14.22
C GLN A 35 4.93 -2.14 14.84
N GLN A 36 3.79 -2.81 15.02
CA GLN A 36 3.73 -4.19 15.54
C GLN A 36 4.39 -5.20 14.60
N ALA A 37 4.12 -5.11 13.29
CA ALA A 37 4.72 -5.98 12.28
C ALA A 37 6.25 -5.81 12.24
N ALA A 38 6.73 -4.57 12.25
CA ALA A 38 8.17 -4.28 12.31
C ALA A 38 8.80 -4.83 13.60
N ALA A 39 8.20 -4.58 14.77
CA ALA A 39 8.69 -5.08 16.05
C ALA A 39 8.73 -6.62 16.13
N SER A 40 7.82 -7.31 15.44
CA SER A 40 7.80 -8.78 15.35
C SER A 40 8.82 -9.36 14.35
N GLY A 41 9.56 -8.51 13.63
CA GLY A 41 10.50 -8.93 12.59
C GLY A 41 9.85 -9.41 11.30
N LEU A 42 8.54 -9.20 11.13
CA LEU A 42 7.76 -9.72 10.00
C LEU A 42 8.29 -9.23 8.66
N PHE A 43 8.63 -7.94 8.57
CA PHE A 43 9.18 -7.34 7.33
C PHE A 43 10.58 -7.83 6.97
N GLY A 44 11.34 -8.39 7.93
CA GLY A 44 12.68 -8.92 7.67
C GLY A 44 12.72 -10.09 6.68
N LYS A 45 11.57 -10.74 6.43
CA LYS A 45 11.44 -11.82 5.44
C LYS A 45 11.35 -11.33 3.99
N GLU A 46 11.00 -10.06 3.79
CA GLU A 46 10.66 -9.49 2.48
C GLU A 46 11.49 -8.25 2.11
N ILE A 47 12.14 -7.59 3.08
CA ILE A 47 13.02 -6.46 2.82
C ILE A 47 14.44 -6.93 2.51
N THR A 48 14.94 -6.56 1.33
CA THR A 48 16.36 -6.61 0.98
C THR A 48 17.01 -5.28 1.34
N SER A 49 18.14 -5.32 2.05
CA SER A 49 18.86 -4.10 2.46
C SER A 49 19.38 -3.31 1.26
N VAL A 50 19.32 -1.98 1.35
CA VAL A 50 19.88 -1.06 0.34
C VAL A 50 21.06 -0.33 0.95
N GLU A 51 22.24 -0.48 0.34
CA GLU A 51 23.42 0.30 0.71
C GLU A 51 23.50 1.57 -0.14
N ILE A 52 23.64 2.72 0.52
CA ILE A 52 23.81 4.03 -0.11
C ILE A 52 25.25 4.49 0.14
N THR A 53 26.05 4.47 -0.92
CA THR A 53 27.43 4.99 -0.90
C THR A 53 27.42 6.50 -0.70
N ARG A 54 28.27 6.99 0.22
CA ARG A 54 28.47 8.42 0.46
C ARG A 54 29.79 8.89 -0.14
N LYS A 55 29.83 10.16 -0.57
CA LYS A 55 31.08 10.79 -1.05
C LYS A 55 32.16 10.87 0.05
N LYS A 56 31.75 10.92 1.33
CA LYS A 56 32.63 10.94 2.50
C LYS A 56 31.93 10.27 3.69
N GLY A 57 32.68 9.47 4.45
CA GLY A 57 32.16 8.68 5.58
C GLY A 57 31.62 7.31 5.15
N ASP A 58 31.20 6.52 6.13
CA ASP A 58 30.74 5.15 5.90
C ASP A 58 29.41 5.09 5.13
N PRO A 59 29.18 4.03 4.33
CA PRO A 59 27.90 3.79 3.66
C PRO A 59 26.74 3.69 4.65
N VAL A 60 25.55 4.10 4.20
CA VAL A 60 24.31 3.89 4.97
C VAL A 60 23.67 2.62 4.47
N VAL A 61 23.36 1.70 5.38
CA VAL A 61 22.58 0.52 5.06
C VAL A 61 21.15 0.76 5.55
N ILE A 62 20.20 0.79 4.61
CA ILE A 62 18.77 0.85 4.90
C ILE A 62 18.26 -0.59 4.94
N THR A 63 17.76 -1.03 6.10
CA THR A 63 17.27 -2.40 6.33
C THR A 63 15.81 -2.47 6.71
N GLU A 64 15.13 -1.32 6.82
CA GLU A 64 13.77 -1.24 7.31
C GLU A 64 13.04 -0.02 6.74
N ASP A 65 11.71 -0.08 6.75
CA ASP A 65 10.86 1.05 6.41
C ASP A 65 11.08 2.23 7.36
N GLU A 66 10.97 3.44 6.83
CA GLU A 66 11.17 4.68 7.58
C GLU A 66 9.87 5.33 8.06
N GLU A 67 8.79 5.21 7.29
CA GLU A 67 7.60 6.06 7.44
C GLU A 67 6.80 5.75 8.72
N TYR A 68 6.71 4.47 9.12
CA TYR A 68 5.88 4.06 10.25
C TYR A 68 6.36 4.62 11.60
N LYS A 69 7.59 5.15 11.65
CA LYS A 69 8.22 5.80 12.81
C LYS A 69 7.95 7.30 12.84
N LYS A 70 7.62 7.92 11.70
CA LYS A 70 7.46 9.36 11.52
C LYS A 70 6.03 9.82 11.84
N VAL A 71 5.46 9.35 12.96
CA VAL A 71 4.07 9.64 13.34
C VAL A 71 4.00 10.39 14.68
N ASN A 72 3.08 11.36 14.76
CA ASN A 72 2.67 12.00 16.01
C ASN A 72 1.14 11.87 16.14
N PHE A 73 0.71 10.97 17.01
CA PHE A 73 -0.71 10.65 17.18
C PHE A 73 -1.55 11.81 17.72
N ASP A 74 -0.95 12.72 18.50
CA ASP A 74 -1.65 13.88 19.06
C ASP A 74 -1.99 14.91 17.99
N LYS A 75 -1.27 14.91 16.87
CA LYS A 75 -1.48 15.87 15.78
C LYS A 75 -2.66 15.52 14.88
N PHE A 76 -3.15 14.27 14.86
CA PHE A 76 -4.21 13.85 13.94
C PHE A 76 -5.41 14.78 13.99
N LYS A 77 -5.94 15.09 15.18
CA LYS A 77 -7.13 15.94 15.35
C LYS A 77 -6.94 17.42 15.00
N THR A 78 -5.69 17.89 14.92
CA THR A 78 -5.38 19.32 14.75
C THR A 78 -4.84 19.66 13.37
N LEU A 79 -4.48 18.65 12.57
CA LEU A 79 -3.98 18.86 11.23
C LEU A 79 -5.06 19.44 10.32
N ARG A 80 -4.65 20.47 9.57
CA ARG A 80 -5.46 21.09 8.52
C ARG A 80 -5.61 20.14 7.34
N THR A 81 -6.74 20.25 6.67
CA THR A 81 -7.00 19.58 5.41
C THR A 81 -6.07 20.12 4.32
N VAL A 82 -5.65 19.25 3.41
CA VAL A 82 -4.60 19.58 2.43
C VAL A 82 -5.18 19.91 1.05
N PHE A 83 -6.32 19.33 0.70
CA PHE A 83 -6.88 19.43 -0.66
C PHE A 83 -8.12 20.32 -0.77
N GLN A 84 -8.93 20.43 0.28
CA GLN A 84 -10.13 21.26 0.32
C GLN A 84 -10.31 21.91 1.69
N LYS A 85 -10.80 23.16 1.74
CA LYS A 85 -10.98 23.92 2.99
C LYS A 85 -11.94 23.23 3.96
N ASP A 86 -13.04 22.71 3.44
CA ASP A 86 -14.07 22.00 4.21
C ASP A 86 -13.98 20.47 4.00
N GLY A 87 -12.77 19.99 3.70
CA GLY A 87 -12.48 18.59 3.46
C GLY A 87 -12.25 17.77 4.72
N THR A 88 -11.71 16.58 4.53
CA THR A 88 -11.43 15.59 5.58
C THR A 88 -10.03 14.99 5.45
N VAL A 89 -9.39 15.10 4.28
CA VAL A 89 -8.09 14.50 4.00
C VAL A 89 -6.96 15.40 4.50
N THR A 90 -6.06 14.83 5.29
CA THR A 90 -4.89 15.48 5.87
C THR A 90 -3.60 14.75 5.53
N ALA A 91 -2.47 15.39 5.82
CA ALA A 91 -1.16 14.75 5.67
C ALA A 91 -0.95 13.51 6.56
N ALA A 92 -1.74 13.34 7.63
CA ALA A 92 -1.60 12.19 8.53
C ALA A 92 -2.52 11.01 8.19
N ASN A 93 -3.61 11.25 7.46
CA ASN A 93 -4.54 10.21 7.03
C ASN A 93 -4.44 9.86 5.53
N ALA A 94 -3.59 10.57 4.79
CA ALA A 94 -3.15 10.21 3.45
C ALA A 94 -1.77 9.53 3.45
N SER A 95 -1.46 8.77 2.41
CA SER A 95 -0.10 8.24 2.21
C SER A 95 0.90 9.32 1.83
N THR A 96 2.15 9.16 2.24
CA THR A 96 3.25 10.04 1.87
C THR A 96 3.79 9.73 0.46
N LEU A 97 4.65 10.62 -0.05
CA LEU A 97 5.47 10.36 -1.22
C LEU A 97 6.74 9.64 -0.75
N ASN A 98 7.06 8.51 -1.38
CA ASN A 98 8.17 7.65 -0.94
C ASN A 98 8.92 7.06 -2.13
N ASP A 99 10.15 6.67 -1.85
CA ASP A 99 11.04 5.98 -2.79
C ASP A 99 11.14 4.48 -2.46
N GLY A 100 11.23 3.66 -3.49
CA GLY A 100 11.62 2.25 -3.36
C GLY A 100 11.34 1.40 -4.59
N ALA A 101 11.81 0.14 -4.56
CA ALA A 101 11.59 -0.88 -5.58
C ALA A 101 11.11 -2.22 -4.98
N ALA A 102 10.35 -2.99 -5.75
CA ALA A 102 9.94 -4.36 -5.43
C ALA A 102 9.97 -5.21 -6.69
N ALA A 103 10.33 -6.49 -6.56
CA ALA A 103 10.44 -7.42 -7.67
C ALA A 103 9.87 -8.79 -7.30
N LEU A 104 9.25 -9.46 -8.26
CA LEU A 104 8.75 -10.83 -8.15
C LEU A 104 9.32 -11.64 -9.31
N VAL A 105 9.80 -12.86 -9.02
CA VAL A 105 10.22 -13.81 -10.05
C VAL A 105 9.06 -14.74 -10.37
N LEU A 106 8.60 -14.72 -11.62
CA LEU A 106 7.54 -15.57 -12.11
C LEU A 106 8.11 -16.73 -12.91
N MET A 107 7.52 -17.92 -12.75
CA MET A 107 7.93 -19.12 -13.44
C MET A 107 6.71 -19.93 -13.86
N THR A 108 6.80 -20.60 -15.00
CA THR A 108 5.85 -21.68 -15.31
C THR A 108 6.07 -22.85 -14.35
N ALA A 109 5.04 -23.65 -14.12
CA ALA A 109 5.15 -24.86 -13.30
C ALA A 109 6.23 -25.83 -13.84
N SER A 110 6.39 -25.91 -15.16
CA SER A 110 7.41 -26.75 -15.79
C SER A 110 8.83 -26.22 -15.55
N ALA A 111 9.04 -24.90 -15.59
CA ALA A 111 10.34 -24.30 -15.28
C ALA A 111 10.72 -24.47 -13.81
N ALA A 112 9.74 -24.27 -12.90
CA ALA A 112 9.95 -24.48 -11.47
C ALA A 112 10.35 -25.93 -11.15
N LYS A 113 9.65 -26.90 -11.75
CA LYS A 113 9.99 -28.33 -11.64
C LYS A 113 11.36 -28.64 -12.20
N ARG A 114 11.70 -28.11 -13.38
CA ARG A 114 13.01 -28.32 -14.04
C ARG A 114 14.17 -27.79 -13.20
N LEU A 115 13.98 -26.64 -12.53
CA LEU A 115 15.00 -26.01 -11.70
C LEU A 115 14.97 -26.46 -10.23
N ASN A 116 14.08 -27.41 -9.88
CA ASN A 116 13.91 -27.93 -8.53
C ASN A 116 13.71 -26.85 -7.46
N VAL A 117 12.91 -25.83 -7.78
CA VAL A 117 12.55 -24.74 -6.86
C VAL A 117 11.12 -24.90 -6.37
N THR A 118 10.87 -24.52 -5.12
CA THR A 118 9.52 -24.54 -4.52
C THR A 118 8.90 -23.15 -4.68
N PRO A 119 7.79 -23.00 -5.44
CA PRO A 119 7.09 -21.72 -5.56
C PRO A 119 6.53 -21.26 -4.21
N LEU A 120 6.63 -19.97 -3.91
CA LEU A 120 6.01 -19.38 -2.71
C LEU A 120 4.48 -19.33 -2.81
N ALA A 121 3.97 -19.05 -4.01
CA ALA A 121 2.55 -18.98 -4.28
C ALA A 121 2.26 -19.30 -5.75
N LYS A 122 0.98 -19.51 -6.06
CA LYS A 122 0.46 -19.67 -7.42
C LYS A 122 -0.52 -18.55 -7.72
N ILE A 123 -0.34 -17.88 -8.85
CA ILE A 123 -1.35 -16.95 -9.39
C ILE A 123 -2.52 -17.78 -9.91
N ILE A 124 -3.71 -17.54 -9.36
CA ILE A 124 -4.94 -18.25 -9.73
C ILE A 124 -5.74 -17.49 -10.78
N ALA A 125 -5.84 -16.17 -10.62
CA ALA A 125 -6.52 -15.27 -11.54
C ALA A 125 -5.94 -13.85 -11.40
N PHE A 126 -6.18 -13.02 -12.40
CA PHE A 126 -6.01 -11.57 -12.36
C PHE A 126 -7.20 -10.94 -13.09
N ALA A 127 -7.54 -9.70 -12.71
CA ALA A 127 -8.61 -8.95 -13.33
C ALA A 127 -8.28 -7.45 -13.25
N ASP A 128 -8.71 -6.72 -14.27
CA ASP A 128 -8.66 -5.27 -14.31
C ASP A 128 -10.08 -4.72 -14.37
N ALA A 129 -10.30 -3.60 -13.68
CA ALA A 129 -11.56 -2.86 -13.72
C ALA A 129 -11.25 -1.37 -13.84
N ALA A 130 -12.10 -0.65 -14.58
CA ALA A 130 -12.06 0.80 -14.60
C ALA A 130 -13.43 1.37 -14.26
N ILE A 131 -13.37 2.56 -13.68
CA ILE A 131 -14.52 3.36 -13.27
C ILE A 131 -14.21 4.81 -13.62
N ALA A 132 -15.18 5.71 -13.47
CA ALA A 132 -14.98 7.13 -13.74
C ALA A 132 -13.72 7.65 -13.00
N PRO A 133 -12.87 8.48 -13.64
CA PRO A 133 -11.62 8.93 -13.05
C PRO A 133 -11.77 9.59 -11.66
N ILE A 134 -12.89 10.27 -11.39
CA ILE A 134 -13.20 10.88 -10.09
C ILE A 134 -13.49 9.84 -8.99
N ASP A 135 -13.97 8.65 -9.37
CA ASP A 135 -14.38 7.57 -8.48
C ASP A 135 -13.28 6.53 -8.26
N PHE A 136 -12.10 6.68 -8.90
CA PHE A 136 -10.99 5.71 -8.83
C PHE A 136 -10.64 5.16 -7.43
N PRO A 137 -10.78 5.90 -6.30
CA PRO A 137 -10.50 5.34 -4.97
C PRO A 137 -11.40 4.15 -4.60
N THR A 138 -12.56 4.02 -5.24
CA THR A 138 -13.52 2.93 -5.01
C THR A 138 -13.27 1.70 -5.89
N ALA A 139 -12.40 1.79 -6.90
CA ALA A 139 -12.12 0.69 -7.84
C ALA A 139 -11.76 -0.64 -7.13
N PRO A 140 -10.94 -0.65 -6.06
CA PRO A 140 -10.62 -1.88 -5.36
C PRO A 140 -11.85 -2.57 -4.73
N ALA A 141 -12.88 -1.82 -4.35
CA ALA A 141 -14.09 -2.40 -3.75
C ALA A 141 -14.88 -3.27 -4.73
N TYR A 142 -14.73 -3.07 -6.04
CA TYR A 142 -15.31 -3.91 -7.08
C TYR A 142 -14.50 -5.19 -7.33
N ALA A 143 -13.25 -5.23 -6.87
CA ALA A 143 -12.35 -6.36 -7.05
C ALA A 143 -12.22 -7.24 -5.80
N VAL A 144 -12.58 -6.76 -4.60
CA VAL A 144 -12.16 -7.34 -3.32
C VAL A 144 -13.32 -7.78 -2.41
N PRO A 145 -13.38 -9.04 -1.91
CA PRO A 145 -14.28 -9.45 -0.81
C PRO A 145 -13.92 -8.77 0.51
N LYS A 146 -14.93 -8.48 1.34
CA LYS A 146 -14.85 -7.51 2.46
C LYS A 146 -14.20 -8.04 3.75
N ASP A 147 -13.84 -9.32 3.83
CA ASP A 147 -13.78 -10.02 5.12
C ASP A 147 -12.41 -9.94 5.82
N ILE A 148 -11.29 -9.79 5.10
CA ILE A 148 -9.94 -9.70 5.68
C ILE A 148 -9.10 -8.66 4.91
N LEU A 149 -8.79 -7.53 5.55
CA LEU A 149 -8.07 -6.42 4.91
C LEU A 149 -6.91 -5.90 5.77
N ARG A 150 -5.73 -5.78 5.15
CA ARG A 150 -4.56 -4.99 5.63
C ARG A 150 -4.20 -5.25 7.10
N VAL A 151 -3.89 -6.51 7.41
CA VAL A 151 -3.62 -6.98 8.79
C VAL A 151 -2.27 -6.53 9.36
N ASN A 152 -1.35 -6.06 8.51
CA ASN A 152 0.01 -5.65 8.88
C ASN A 152 0.27 -4.15 8.64
N GLY A 153 -0.80 -3.35 8.49
CA GLY A 153 -0.74 -1.94 8.08
C GLY A 153 -0.80 -1.78 6.55
N GLY A 154 -0.63 -0.56 6.06
CA GLY A 154 -0.74 -0.23 4.63
C GLY A 154 -0.08 1.09 4.26
N ALA A 155 -0.30 1.55 3.03
CA ALA A 155 0.43 2.67 2.42
C ALA A 155 0.38 4.00 3.20
N VAL A 156 -0.62 4.21 4.06
CA VAL A 156 -0.68 5.38 4.96
C VAL A 156 0.50 5.39 5.94
N SER A 157 0.93 4.21 6.42
CA SER A 157 1.98 4.09 7.43
C SER A 157 3.32 3.57 6.90
N ILE A 158 3.35 2.91 5.73
CA ILE A 158 4.59 2.37 5.15
C ILE A 158 5.01 3.08 3.86
N GLY A 159 4.25 4.11 3.47
CA GLY A 159 4.50 4.90 2.27
C GLY A 159 3.94 4.31 0.98
N HIS A 160 3.93 5.13 -0.08
CA HIS A 160 3.37 4.80 -1.38
C HIS A 160 4.28 5.18 -2.57
N PRO A 161 5.35 4.41 -2.86
CA PRO A 161 6.05 4.53 -4.14
C PRO A 161 5.14 3.99 -5.25
N ILE A 162 4.61 4.89 -6.08
CA ILE A 162 3.46 4.63 -6.97
C ILE A 162 3.70 3.41 -7.87
N GLY A 163 4.81 3.38 -8.60
CA GLY A 163 5.11 2.30 -9.56
C GLY A 163 5.49 0.95 -8.91
N MET A 164 5.73 0.93 -7.60
CA MET A 164 6.20 -0.25 -6.87
C MET A 164 5.09 -0.89 -6.03
N SER A 165 4.11 -0.10 -5.59
CA SER A 165 3.16 -0.49 -4.55
C SER A 165 2.36 -1.74 -4.90
N GLY A 166 2.00 -1.96 -6.17
CA GLY A 166 1.32 -3.17 -6.63
C GLY A 166 2.14 -4.45 -6.42
N ALA A 167 3.43 -4.40 -6.76
CA ALA A 167 4.36 -5.51 -6.51
C ALA A 167 4.61 -5.71 -5.01
N ARG A 168 4.74 -4.61 -4.25
CA ARG A 168 4.95 -4.66 -2.80
C ARG A 168 3.80 -5.32 -2.05
N ILE A 169 2.55 -4.92 -2.30
CA ILE A 169 1.40 -5.52 -1.63
C ILE A 169 1.26 -7.01 -1.97
N THR A 170 1.61 -7.39 -3.21
CA THR A 170 1.57 -8.78 -3.66
C THR A 170 2.66 -9.61 -2.97
N GLY A 171 3.90 -9.12 -2.94
CA GLY A 171 5.01 -9.77 -2.24
C GLY A 171 4.71 -9.93 -0.75
N HIS A 172 4.28 -8.84 -0.10
CA HIS A 172 3.91 -8.85 1.31
C HIS A 172 2.82 -9.89 1.62
N MET A 173 1.77 -9.95 0.79
CA MET A 173 0.72 -10.96 0.93
C MET A 173 1.28 -12.38 0.81
N VAL A 174 2.12 -12.66 -0.20
CA VAL A 174 2.70 -13.99 -0.43
C VAL A 174 3.57 -14.45 0.75
N HIS A 175 4.33 -13.54 1.39
CA HIS A 175 5.15 -13.88 2.55
C HIS A 175 4.34 -14.16 3.84
N ASN A 176 3.09 -13.69 3.91
CA ASN A 176 2.26 -13.76 5.10
C ASN A 176 1.02 -14.65 4.95
N LEU A 177 0.79 -15.20 3.77
CA LEU A 177 -0.32 -16.11 3.51
C LEU A 177 -0.05 -17.47 4.16
N LEU A 178 -1.04 -18.00 4.90
CA LEU A 178 -0.94 -19.34 5.46
C LEU A 178 -0.98 -20.39 4.34
N PRO A 179 -0.24 -21.52 4.47
CA PRO A 179 -0.28 -22.60 3.49
C PRO A 179 -1.71 -23.05 3.17
N GLY A 180 -2.02 -23.16 1.88
CA GLY A 180 -3.34 -23.59 1.39
C GLY A 180 -4.45 -22.54 1.47
N LYS A 181 -4.16 -21.29 1.85
CA LYS A 181 -5.13 -20.19 1.82
C LYS A 181 -5.08 -19.42 0.50
N PHE A 182 -6.16 -18.69 0.23
CA PHE A 182 -6.23 -17.72 -0.85
C PHE A 182 -5.96 -16.32 -0.29
N GLY A 183 -5.23 -15.52 -1.04
CA GLY A 183 -5.03 -14.10 -0.80
C GLY A 183 -5.32 -13.34 -2.09
N MET A 184 -5.66 -12.06 -1.96
CA MET A 184 -5.86 -11.20 -3.10
C MET A 184 -5.36 -9.79 -2.78
N ALA A 185 -4.64 -9.23 -3.74
CA ALA A 185 -4.10 -7.89 -3.70
C ALA A 185 -4.85 -7.03 -4.74
N ALA A 186 -5.29 -5.84 -4.33
CA ALA A 186 -5.91 -4.88 -5.22
C ALA A 186 -5.39 -3.48 -4.93
N ILE A 187 -5.24 -2.69 -5.99
CA ILE A 187 -4.73 -1.33 -5.95
C ILE A 187 -5.54 -0.46 -6.90
N CYS A 188 -5.87 0.76 -6.47
CA CYS A 188 -6.48 1.76 -7.34
C CYS A 188 -5.38 2.51 -8.12
N ASN A 189 -5.66 2.90 -9.35
CA ASN A 189 -4.74 3.70 -10.16
C ASN A 189 -5.50 4.92 -10.71
N GLY A 190 -4.94 6.11 -10.54
CA GLY A 190 -5.53 7.35 -11.06
C GLY A 190 -5.44 7.41 -12.59
N GLY A 191 -6.50 7.90 -13.24
CA GLY A 191 -6.51 8.17 -14.68
C GLY A 191 -6.75 6.96 -15.59
N VAL A 192 -7.19 5.81 -15.06
CA VAL A 192 -7.57 4.66 -15.89
C VAL A 192 -9.01 4.84 -16.38
N GLU A 193 -9.17 5.16 -17.65
CA GLU A 193 -10.43 5.07 -18.38
C GLU A 193 -10.28 3.92 -19.39
N LEU A 194 -11.13 2.88 -19.29
CA LEU A 194 -11.21 1.88 -20.35
C LEU A 194 -11.79 2.59 -21.58
N GLN A 195 -11.03 2.65 -22.67
CA GLN A 195 -11.59 3.14 -23.92
C GLN A 195 -12.80 2.27 -24.28
N PRO A 196 -13.94 2.88 -24.66
CA PRO A 196 -15.11 2.11 -25.05
C PRO A 196 -14.74 1.19 -26.22
N SER A 197 -15.08 -0.09 -26.06
CA SER A 197 -14.96 -1.13 -27.10
C SER A 197 -15.84 -0.83 -28.31
#